data_AF-A0A530QJC9-F1
#
_entry.id   AF-A0A530QJC9-F1
#
_cell.length_a   1.000
_cell.length_b   1.000
_cell.length_c   1.000
_cell.angle_alpha   90.00
_cell.angle_beta   90.00
_cell.angle_gamma   90.00
#
_symmetry.space_group_name_H-M   'P 1'
#
loop_
_entity.id
_entity.type
_entity.pdbx_description
1 polymer ?
#
loop_
_entity_poly.entity_id
_entity_poly.type
_entity_poly.pdbx_seq_one_letter_code
_entity_poly.pdbx_strand_id
1 'polypeptide(L)'
;VFADCCALIEGLVKADRRDVRVAMNVSPRELEAGDIDEMILNGLAAKDLPATMFDIEITEEAPVDPDRVDEKLGQLSHAGISIALEDFGTGFSTLASLKDSRIRKVKID
;
A
#
# COMPACT_ATOMS: atom_id res chain seq x y z
N VAL A 1 -12.51 5.53 -3.52
CA VAL A 1 -11.62 4.46 -3.05
C VAL A 1 -10.95 4.82 -1.73
N PHE A 2 -9.92 5.66 -1.68
CA PHE A 2 -9.22 5.94 -0.40
C PHE A 2 -10.14 6.48 0.71
N ALA A 3 -11.05 7.40 0.38
CA ALA A 3 -12.05 7.89 1.33
C ALA A 3 -12.96 6.77 1.88
N ASP A 4 -13.32 5.79 1.04
CA ASP A 4 -14.12 4.63 1.43
C ASP A 4 -13.31 3.70 2.34
N CYS A 5 -12.02 3.49 2.03
CA CYS A 5 -11.11 2.74 2.90
C CYS A 5 -10.99 3.39 4.29
N CYS A 6 -10.90 4.72 4.36
CA CYS A 6 -10.89 5.45 5.62
C CYS A 6 -12.18 5.22 6.41
N ALA A 7 -13.34 5.30 5.75
CA ALA A 7 -14.63 5.07 6.38
C ALA A 7 -14.76 3.62 6.90
N LEU A 8 -14.21 2.64 6.16
CA LEU A 8 -14.16 1.24 6.59
C LEU A 8 -13.26 1.06 7.83
N ILE A 9 -12.06 1.63 7.84
CA ILE A 9 -11.16 1.58 9.02
C ILE A 9 -11.84 2.23 10.22
N GLU A 10 -12.46 3.39 10.05
CA GLU A 10 -13.17 4.08 11.11
C GLU A 10 -14.30 3.21 11.69
N GLY A 11 -15.06 2.52 10.83
CA GLY A 11 -16.08 1.57 11.23
C GLY A 11 -15.52 0.39 12.03
N LEU A 12 -14.39 -0.18 11.59
CA LEU A 12 -13.71 -1.29 12.27
C LEU A 12 -13.17 -0.87 13.65
N VAL A 13 -12.57 0.32 13.74
CA VAL A 13 -12.07 0.88 15.01
C VAL A 13 -13.22 1.07 16.00
N LYS A 14 -14.36 1.63 15.54
CA LYS A 14 -15.56 1.79 16.37
C LYS A 14 -16.16 0.46 16.84
N ALA A 15 -16.00 -0.59 16.05
CA ALA A 15 -16.45 -1.94 16.38
C ALA A 15 -15.41 -2.75 17.19
N ASP A 16 -14.32 -2.13 17.63
CA ASP A 16 -13.18 -2.76 18.33
C ASP A 16 -12.52 -3.93 17.54
N ARG A 17 -12.61 -3.87 16.21
CA ARG A 17 -12.01 -4.86 15.27
C ARG A 17 -10.65 -4.41 14.76
N ARG A 18 -9.73 -4.15 15.68
CA ARG A 18 -8.38 -3.62 15.37
C ARG A 18 -7.45 -4.67 14.74
N ASP A 19 -7.87 -5.92 14.71
CA ASP A 19 -7.20 -7.05 14.05
C ASP A 19 -7.42 -7.08 12.53
N VAL A 20 -8.46 -6.40 12.05
CA VAL A 20 -8.85 -6.38 10.63
C VAL A 20 -8.14 -5.25 9.89
N ARG A 21 -7.65 -5.55 8.69
CA ARG A 21 -7.01 -4.56 7.82
C ARG A 21 -7.84 -4.29 6.59
N VAL A 22 -7.73 -3.07 6.07
CA VAL A 22 -8.36 -2.64 4.82
C VAL A 22 -7.27 -2.48 3.77
N ALA A 23 -7.41 -3.21 2.68
CA ALA A 23 -6.50 -3.13 1.54
C ALA A 23 -7.01 -2.15 0.48
N MET A 24 -6.10 -1.45 -0.18
CA MET A 24 -6.37 -0.66 -1.37
C MET A 24 -5.39 -1.06 -2.48
N ASN A 25 -5.93 -1.37 -3.65
CA ASN A 25 -5.12 -1.60 -4.85
C ASN A 25 -4.56 -0.29 -5.38
N VAL A 26 -3.27 -0.29 -5.66
CA VAL A 26 -2.53 0.82 -6.26
C VAL A 26 -1.64 0.27 -7.36
N SER A 27 -1.80 0.77 -8.58
CA SER A 27 -0.90 0.41 -9.66
C SER A 27 0.47 1.07 -9.47
N PRO A 28 1.58 0.45 -9.91
CA PRO A 28 2.90 1.08 -9.81
C PRO A 28 2.97 2.44 -10.52
N ARG A 29 2.19 2.64 -11.60
CA ARG A 29 2.11 3.91 -12.33
C ARG A 29 1.46 5.03 -11.52
N GLU A 30 0.43 4.73 -10.75
CA GLU A 30 -0.19 5.71 -9.85
C GLU A 30 0.77 6.12 -8.73
N LEU A 31 1.55 5.16 -8.24
CA LEU A 31 2.61 5.43 -7.27
C LEU A 31 3.70 6.32 -7.88
N GLU A 32 4.21 5.99 -9.06
CA GLU A 32 5.26 6.77 -9.74
C GLU A 32 4.82 8.21 -10.09
N ALA A 33 3.62 8.36 -10.64
CA ALA A 33 3.19 9.60 -11.29
C ALA A 33 2.64 10.66 -10.33
N GLY A 34 2.22 10.30 -9.12
CA GLY A 34 1.53 11.22 -8.21
C GLY A 34 1.89 11.03 -6.73
N ASP A 35 1.37 11.91 -5.89
CA ASP A 35 1.70 12.00 -4.46
C ASP A 35 0.74 11.15 -3.60
N ILE A 36 0.46 9.93 -4.07
CA ILE A 36 -0.51 9.04 -3.44
C ILE A 36 -0.06 8.64 -2.02
N ASP A 37 1.23 8.51 -1.81
CA ASP A 37 1.86 8.28 -0.52
C ASP A 37 1.55 9.41 0.46
N GLU A 38 1.78 10.66 0.07
CA GLU A 38 1.44 11.82 0.89
C GLU A 38 -0.06 11.93 1.13
N MET A 39 -0.89 11.69 0.10
CA MET A 39 -2.35 11.70 0.23
C MET A 39 -2.83 10.69 1.28
N ILE A 40 -2.29 9.47 1.24
CA ILE A 40 -2.64 8.41 2.19
C ILE A 40 -2.19 8.81 3.60
N LEU A 41 -0.93 9.19 3.77
CA LEU A 41 -0.35 9.52 5.08
C LEU A 41 -1.07 10.69 5.73
N ASN A 42 -1.28 11.77 4.98
CA ASN A 42 -1.99 12.96 5.48
C ASN A 42 -3.46 12.65 5.76
N GLY A 43 -4.12 11.85 4.92
CA GLY A 43 -5.52 11.50 5.10
C GLY A 43 -5.79 10.62 6.32
N LEU A 44 -4.92 9.63 6.56
CA LEU A 44 -5.00 8.79 7.76
C LEU A 44 -4.71 9.63 9.02
N ALA A 45 -3.67 10.46 9.00
CA ALA A 45 -3.31 11.33 10.12
C ALA A 45 -4.41 12.34 10.45
N ALA A 46 -5.00 13.00 9.44
CA ALA A 46 -6.08 13.97 9.62
C ALA A 46 -7.34 13.37 10.25
N LYS A 47 -7.52 12.06 10.15
CA LYS A 47 -8.65 11.31 10.71
C LYS A 47 -8.29 10.52 11.98
N ASP A 48 -7.05 10.64 12.45
CA ASP A 48 -6.49 9.85 13.57
C ASP A 48 -6.68 8.33 13.37
N LEU A 49 -6.53 7.86 12.13
CA LEU A 49 -6.68 6.44 11.79
C LEU A 49 -5.33 5.71 11.91
N PRO A 50 -5.30 4.51 12.50
CA PRO A 50 -4.07 3.74 12.65
C PRO A 50 -3.59 3.22 11.28
N ALA A 51 -2.45 3.73 10.83
CA ALA A 51 -1.82 3.32 9.57
C ALA A 51 -1.54 1.80 9.50
N THR A 52 -1.36 1.14 10.65
CA THR A 52 -1.17 -0.32 10.74
C THR A 52 -2.39 -1.15 10.34
N MET A 53 -3.57 -0.53 10.24
CA MET A 53 -4.80 -1.17 9.73
C MET A 53 -4.97 -0.98 8.21
N PHE A 54 -4.06 -0.27 7.55
CA PHE A 54 -4.12 -0.04 6.11
C PHE A 54 -3.04 -0.85 5.40
N ASP A 55 -3.46 -1.56 4.35
CA ASP A 55 -2.58 -2.33 3.48
C ASP A 55 -2.68 -1.76 2.05
N ILE A 56 -1.56 -1.72 1.35
CA ILE A 56 -1.49 -1.37 -0.07
C ILE A 56 -1.15 -2.62 -0.85
N GLU A 57 -1.96 -2.92 -1.86
CA GLU A 57 -1.76 -4.02 -2.78
C GLU A 57 -1.28 -3.46 -4.12
N ILE A 58 -0.19 -4.03 -4.65
CA ILE A 58 0.47 -3.55 -5.87
C ILE A 58 0.67 -4.72 -6.80
N THR A 59 0.30 -4.57 -8.06
CA THR A 59 0.55 -5.58 -9.09
C THR A 59 2.00 -5.53 -9.57
N GLU A 60 2.51 -6.67 -10.08
CA GLU A 60 3.91 -6.80 -10.49
C GLU A 60 4.26 -6.02 -11.79
N GLU A 61 3.28 -5.80 -12.66
CA GLU A 61 3.50 -5.48 -14.07
C GLU A 61 3.26 -4.01 -14.42
N ALA A 62 4.31 -3.17 -14.33
CA ALA A 62 4.33 -1.89 -15.03
C ALA A 62 5.76 -1.39 -15.32
N PRO A 63 6.01 -0.81 -16.52
CA PRO A 63 7.22 -0.02 -16.75
C PRO A 63 7.11 1.29 -15.97
N VAL A 64 7.99 1.45 -14.98
CA VAL A 64 8.09 2.60 -14.06
C VAL A 64 9.55 2.80 -13.66
N ASP A 65 9.88 3.97 -13.13
CA ASP A 65 11.13 4.27 -12.43
C ASP A 65 11.15 3.56 -11.06
N PRO A 66 11.98 2.52 -10.88
CA PRO A 66 11.99 1.72 -9.66
C PRO A 66 12.46 2.52 -8.44
N ASP A 67 13.33 3.52 -8.61
CA ASP A 67 13.86 4.30 -7.49
C ASP A 67 12.77 5.21 -6.90
N ARG A 68 11.97 5.84 -7.78
CA ARG A 68 10.82 6.66 -7.37
C ARG A 68 9.74 5.83 -6.69
N VAL A 69 9.49 4.63 -7.19
CA VAL A 69 8.54 3.69 -6.57
C VAL A 69 9.06 3.24 -5.20
N ASP A 70 10.34 2.84 -5.07
CA ASP A 70 10.90 2.43 -3.77
C ASP A 70 10.81 3.54 -2.72
N GLU A 71 11.11 4.79 -3.11
CA GLU A 71 11.05 5.94 -2.20
C GLU A 71 9.67 6.06 -1.56
N LYS A 72 8.61 6.02 -2.38
CA LYS A 72 7.22 6.14 -1.94
C LYS A 72 6.76 4.94 -1.11
N LEU A 73 7.14 3.73 -1.51
CA LEU A 73 6.92 2.53 -0.68
C LEU A 73 7.64 2.61 0.65
N GLY A 74 8.82 3.23 0.66
CA GLY A 74 9.58 3.57 1.85
C GLY A 74 8.76 4.41 2.81
N GLN A 75 8.22 5.53 2.35
CA GLN A 75 7.43 6.44 3.19
C GLN A 75 6.20 5.73 3.80
N LEU A 76 5.45 5.01 2.97
CA LEU A 76 4.29 4.24 3.41
C LEU A 76 4.66 3.17 4.45
N SER A 77 5.71 2.38 4.18
CA SER A 77 6.17 1.31 5.06
C SER A 77 6.67 1.84 6.41
N HIS A 78 7.39 2.97 6.44
CA HIS A 78 7.85 3.60 7.67
C HIS A 78 6.69 4.09 8.55
N ALA A 79 5.56 4.47 7.97
CA ALA A 79 4.35 4.82 8.71
C ALA A 79 3.60 3.60 9.27
N GLY A 80 4.05 2.37 8.96
CA GLY A 80 3.44 1.13 9.43
C GLY A 80 2.40 0.52 8.49
N ILE A 81 2.20 1.11 7.31
CA ILE A 81 1.34 0.55 6.25
C ILE A 81 2.02 -0.71 5.69
N SER A 82 1.27 -1.79 5.55
CA SER A 82 1.81 -3.00 4.93
C SER A 82 1.73 -2.90 3.42
N ILE A 83 2.81 -3.27 2.74
CA ILE A 83 2.81 -3.40 1.28
C ILE A 83 2.72 -4.88 0.92
N ALA A 84 1.80 -5.20 0.02
CA ALA A 84 1.57 -6.53 -0.52
C ALA A 84 1.75 -6.52 -2.04
N LEU A 85 2.40 -7.55 -2.57
CA LEU A 85 2.45 -7.78 -4.02
C LEU A 85 1.32 -8.72 -4.44
N GLU A 86 0.54 -8.32 -5.43
CA GLU A 86 -0.51 -9.11 -6.08
C GLU A 86 0.00 -9.76 -7.38
N ASP A 87 -0.55 -10.91 -7.76
CA ASP A 87 -0.25 -11.70 -8.98
C ASP A 87 1.22 -12.11 -9.13
N PHE A 88 1.81 -12.67 -8.08
CA PHE A 88 3.20 -13.13 -8.10
C PHE A 88 3.41 -14.33 -9.04
N GLY A 89 4.27 -14.16 -10.06
CA GLY A 89 4.79 -15.29 -10.86
C GLY A 89 4.30 -15.44 -12.29
N THR A 90 3.65 -14.43 -12.89
CA THR A 90 3.13 -14.48 -14.27
C THR A 90 4.11 -14.03 -15.36
N GLY A 91 5.20 -13.30 -15.04
CA GLY A 91 6.16 -12.81 -16.05
C GLY A 91 7.23 -11.84 -15.52
N PHE A 92 8.17 -11.42 -16.39
CA PHE A 92 9.42 -10.67 -16.12
C PHE A 92 9.33 -9.58 -15.02
N SER A 93 9.85 -9.88 -13.83
CA SER A 93 9.77 -9.03 -12.65
C SER A 93 10.69 -7.80 -12.66
N THR A 94 10.19 -6.62 -13.04
CA THR A 94 10.89 -5.34 -12.76
C THR A 94 10.78 -4.92 -11.30
N LEU A 95 9.70 -5.30 -10.60
CA LEU A 95 9.51 -5.02 -9.16
C LEU A 95 10.14 -6.09 -8.25
N ALA A 96 10.69 -7.18 -8.79
CA ALA A 96 11.46 -8.13 -7.98
C ALA A 96 12.73 -7.52 -7.38
N SER A 97 13.25 -6.43 -7.95
CA SER A 97 14.35 -5.67 -7.35
C SER A 97 13.92 -4.90 -6.08
N LEU A 98 12.63 -4.60 -5.90
CA LEU A 98 12.07 -3.98 -4.70
C LEU A 98 11.85 -4.96 -3.53
N LYS A 99 12.15 -6.26 -3.75
CA LYS A 99 11.90 -7.35 -2.79
C LYS A 99 12.64 -7.22 -1.46
N ASP A 100 13.73 -6.45 -1.39
CA ASP A 100 14.72 -6.66 -0.33
C ASP A 100 14.44 -6.00 1.03
N SER A 101 13.36 -5.21 1.22
CA SER A 101 13.04 -4.75 2.59
C SER A 101 11.61 -4.36 2.93
N ARG A 102 10.75 -4.00 1.95
CA ARG A 102 9.49 -3.29 2.26
C ARG A 102 8.21 -4.10 2.01
N ILE A 103 8.27 -5.10 1.13
CA ILE A 103 7.14 -5.99 0.84
C ILE A 103 6.98 -6.96 2.00
N ARG A 104 5.84 -6.92 2.69
CA ARG A 104 5.57 -7.78 3.85
C ARG A 104 4.64 -8.95 3.54
N LYS A 105 3.97 -8.92 2.39
CA LYS A 105 3.02 -9.95 1.96
C LYS A 105 3.16 -10.20 0.46
N VAL A 106 3.03 -11.46 0.08
CA VAL A 106 2.93 -11.88 -1.33
C VAL A 106 1.65 -12.69 -1.44
N LYS A 107 0.77 -12.32 -2.37
CA LYS A 107 -0.44 -13.08 -2.69
C LYS A 107 -0.12 -14.02 -3.85
N ILE A 108 -0.52 -15.28 -3.73
CA ILE A 108 -0.40 -16.32 -4.77
C ILE A 108 -1.82 -16.55 -5.29
N ASP A 109 -1.98 -16.59 -6.62
CA ASP A 109 -3.19 -17.05 -7.30
C ASP A 109 -3.18 -18.59 -7.47
#